data_AF-A0A932P0W7-F1
#
_entry.id   AF-A0A932P0W7-F1
#
_cell.length_a   1.000
_cell.length_b   1.000
_cell.length_c   1.000
_cell.angle_alpha   90.00
_cell.angle_beta   90.00
_cell.angle_gamma   90.00
#
_symmetry.space_group_name_H-M   'P 1'
#
loop_
_entity.id
_entity.type
_entity.pdbx_description
1 polymer ?
#
loop_
_entity_poly.entity_id
_entity_poly.type
_entity_poly.pdbx_seq_one_letter_code
_entity_poly.pdbx_strand_id
1 'polypeptide(L)'
;MGKPNNLKEWIRDNKIYDVAINSILDKATNNSLENPSSALNQPEIQKVIKETLTSEVARTTTEQIIDGTYNWMRGDVDKPNYAIDLTSLKNTFAEKAGNVAEQRFVSLPICTITQLRQLTGITDPFVLSCRPPGINIAAEKQKITDQIFGNQDLLPDPIITADTIKMSGDNKPVYKTLKQLPWLYQFLQKAPWIFGILAVLLAIGIVFISPSRRKGLYRVAVSLMINGVLFGISALFIIIATYWVGSNKDLIKNANPDLQSALIGLGKSIANSIDNVLLSFSVVFIVLGGAVLLYLYWTRPKFHNLQPEQPEQPIEELPPNL
;
A
#
# COMPACT_ATOMS: atom_id res chain seq x y z
N MET A 1 -12.36 -4.11 -2.94
CA MET A 1 -10.91 -4.40 -2.83
C MET A 1 -10.14 -3.47 -3.74
N GLY A 2 -8.97 -3.01 -3.30
CA GLY A 2 -8.19 -1.96 -3.95
C GLY A 2 -7.96 -2.24 -5.44
N LYS A 3 -8.37 -1.30 -6.28
CA LYS A 3 -8.02 -1.27 -7.70
C LYS A 3 -6.71 -0.49 -7.85
N PRO A 4 -5.83 -0.84 -8.81
CA PRO A 4 -4.60 -0.10 -9.04
C PRO A 4 -4.88 1.39 -9.29
N ASN A 5 -5.94 1.72 -10.02
CA ASN A 5 -6.33 3.11 -10.29
C ASN A 5 -6.63 3.89 -9.01
N ASN A 6 -7.40 3.33 -8.07
CA ASN A 6 -7.71 4.00 -6.81
C ASN A 6 -6.44 4.30 -6.00
N LEU A 7 -5.47 3.38 -6.02
CA LEU A 7 -4.18 3.60 -5.36
C LEU A 7 -3.39 4.72 -6.04
N LYS A 8 -3.30 4.71 -7.37
CA LYS A 8 -2.59 5.74 -8.14
C LYS A 8 -3.22 7.13 -7.96
N GLU A 9 -4.54 7.22 -8.01
CA GLU A 9 -5.30 8.44 -7.76
C GLU A 9 -5.02 8.95 -6.34
N TRP A 10 -5.09 8.07 -5.33
CA TRP A 10 -4.79 8.45 -3.96
C TRP A 10 -3.35 8.97 -3.80
N ILE A 11 -2.35 8.32 -4.41
CA ILE A 11 -0.94 8.76 -4.36
C ILE A 11 -0.78 10.15 -5.02
N ARG A 12 -1.49 10.39 -6.13
CA ARG A 12 -1.49 11.68 -6.83
C ARG A 12 -2.16 12.78 -6.00
N ASP A 13 -3.35 12.52 -5.48
CA ASP A 13 -4.16 13.50 -4.76
C ASP A 13 -3.49 13.95 -3.45
N ASN A 14 -2.68 13.07 -2.85
CA ASN A 14 -1.89 13.38 -1.66
C ASN A 14 -0.48 13.90 -1.98
N LYS A 15 -0.13 14.13 -3.25
CA LYS A 15 1.19 14.63 -3.69
C LYS A 15 2.37 13.80 -3.17
N ILE A 16 2.18 12.50 -3.05
CA ILE A 16 3.18 11.60 -2.47
C ILE A 16 4.46 11.58 -3.29
N TYR A 17 4.36 11.77 -4.61
CA TYR A 17 5.53 11.87 -5.49
C TYR A 17 6.44 13.05 -5.10
N ASP A 18 5.86 14.22 -4.82
CA ASP A 18 6.60 15.41 -4.41
C ASP A 18 7.25 15.19 -3.03
N VAL A 19 6.48 14.64 -2.08
CA VAL A 19 6.96 14.33 -0.73
C VAL A 19 8.09 13.30 -0.76
N ALA A 20 8.01 12.29 -1.62
CA ALA A 20 9.05 11.28 -1.77
C ALA A 20 10.36 11.88 -2.30
N ILE A 21 10.29 12.75 -3.31
CA ILE A 21 11.45 13.46 -3.86
C ILE A 21 12.10 14.33 -2.79
N ASN A 22 11.30 15.12 -2.06
CA ASN A 22 11.81 15.96 -0.98
C ASN A 22 12.44 15.13 0.15
N SER A 23 11.82 14.02 0.53
CA SER A 23 12.37 13.09 1.54
C SER A 23 13.70 12.47 1.12
N ILE A 24 13.88 12.13 -0.16
CA ILE A 24 15.16 11.66 -0.70
C ILE A 24 16.22 12.76 -0.61
N LEU A 25 15.87 14.00 -0.99
CA LEU A 25 16.76 15.15 -0.91
C LEU A 25 17.15 15.48 0.54
N ASP A 26 16.20 15.43 1.47
CA ASP A 26 16.43 15.65 2.90
C ASP A 26 17.36 14.57 3.46
N LYS A 27 17.15 13.30 3.09
CA LYS A 27 18.03 12.20 3.51
C LYS A 27 19.44 12.33 2.91
N ALA A 28 19.56 12.70 1.63
CA ALA A 28 20.85 12.94 1.00
C ALA A 28 21.60 14.08 1.72
N THR A 29 20.90 15.15 2.10
CA THR A 29 21.46 16.28 2.84
C THR A 29 21.86 15.86 4.27
N ASN A 30 20.98 15.16 4.99
CA ASN A 30 21.19 14.79 6.39
C ASN A 30 22.25 13.71 6.59
N ASN A 31 22.28 12.67 5.74
CA ASN A 31 23.33 11.64 5.81
C ASN A 31 24.71 12.20 5.43
N SER A 32 24.76 13.31 4.69
CA SER A 32 26.01 13.98 4.36
C SER A 32 26.47 14.98 5.42
N LEU A 33 25.70 15.25 6.48
CA LEU A 33 26.19 16.01 7.64
C LEU A 33 27.26 15.24 8.43
N GLU A 34 27.28 13.91 8.30
CA GLU A 34 28.36 13.06 8.85
C GLU A 34 29.64 13.08 7.99
N ASN A 35 29.53 13.51 6.72
CA ASN A 35 30.67 13.71 5.78
C ASN A 35 30.48 15.00 4.96
N PRO A 36 30.87 16.17 5.50
CA PRO A 36 30.57 17.51 4.93
C PRO A 36 31.24 17.81 3.59
N SER A 37 32.08 16.90 3.07
CA SER A 37 32.76 17.01 1.78
C SER A 37 32.00 16.39 0.61
N SER A 38 30.77 15.89 0.79
CA SER A 38 30.05 15.30 -0.35
C SER A 38 29.47 16.40 -1.26
N ALA A 39 29.75 16.28 -2.57
CA ALA A 39 29.21 17.12 -3.64
C ALA A 39 27.67 17.26 -3.62
N LEU A 40 26.95 16.36 -2.93
CA LEU A 40 25.48 16.33 -2.87
C LEU A 40 24.87 17.45 -2.00
N ASN A 41 25.66 18.10 -1.14
CA ASN A 41 25.22 19.23 -0.31
C ASN A 41 25.26 20.58 -1.02
N GLN A 42 25.81 20.64 -2.23
CA GLN A 42 25.88 21.89 -3.00
C GLN A 42 24.47 22.28 -3.46
N PRO A 43 23.99 23.51 -3.18
CA PRO A 43 22.69 23.98 -3.66
C PRO A 43 22.49 23.80 -5.17
N GLU A 44 23.57 23.93 -5.93
CA GLU A 44 23.60 23.75 -7.38
C GLU A 44 23.39 22.28 -7.77
N ILE A 45 23.97 21.33 -7.03
CA ILE A 45 23.75 19.88 -7.26
C ILE A 45 22.36 19.45 -6.79
N GLN A 46 21.85 19.99 -5.68
CA GLN A 46 20.47 19.76 -5.27
C GLN A 46 19.47 20.26 -6.31
N LYS A 47 19.76 21.40 -6.96
CA LYS A 47 18.96 21.90 -8.08
C LYS A 47 19.00 20.93 -9.26
N VAL A 48 20.17 20.41 -9.62
CA VAL A 48 20.30 19.38 -10.67
C VAL A 48 19.51 18.12 -10.34
N ILE A 49 19.50 17.66 -9.08
CA ILE A 49 18.69 16.52 -8.65
C ILE A 49 17.20 16.83 -8.84
N LYS A 50 16.71 18.00 -8.39
CA LYS A 50 15.30 18.40 -8.55
C LYS A 50 14.87 18.52 -10.02
N GLU A 51 15.76 19.01 -10.88
CA GLU A 51 15.48 19.13 -12.31
C GLU A 51 15.50 17.79 -13.05
N THR A 52 16.22 16.79 -12.50
CA THR A 52 16.37 15.49 -13.14
C THR A 52 15.31 14.51 -12.60
N LEU A 53 15.20 14.39 -11.29
CA LEU A 53 14.19 13.60 -10.60
C LEU A 53 12.90 14.43 -10.41
N THR A 54 12.16 14.59 -11.49
CA THR A 54 10.87 15.29 -11.46
C THR A 54 9.76 14.42 -10.89
N SER A 55 8.68 15.06 -10.42
CA SER A 55 7.47 14.37 -9.96
C SER A 55 6.87 13.47 -11.03
N GLU A 56 7.03 13.81 -12.31
CA GLU A 56 6.54 13.01 -13.43
C GLU A 56 7.34 11.71 -13.63
N VAL A 57 8.68 11.78 -13.45
CA VAL A 57 9.54 10.59 -13.46
C VAL A 57 9.20 9.68 -12.29
N ALA A 58 9.05 10.25 -11.08
CA ALA A 58 8.65 9.51 -9.89
C ALA A 58 7.27 8.87 -10.07
N ARG A 59 6.31 9.60 -10.67
CA ARG A 59 4.97 9.11 -10.98
C ARG A 59 5.01 7.94 -11.94
N THR A 60 5.59 8.13 -13.12
CA THR A 60 5.62 7.09 -14.18
C THR A 60 6.30 5.82 -13.67
N THR A 61 7.43 5.96 -12.98
CA THR A 61 8.16 4.84 -12.39
C THR A 61 7.33 4.10 -11.35
N THR A 62 6.72 4.84 -10.43
CA THR A 62 5.91 4.25 -9.35
C THR A 62 4.66 3.57 -9.89
N GLU A 63 3.97 4.19 -10.84
CA GLU A 63 2.78 3.63 -11.48
C GLU A 63 3.10 2.34 -12.23
N GLN A 64 4.24 2.26 -12.92
CA GLN A 64 4.72 1.03 -13.57
C GLN A 64 4.98 -0.09 -12.55
N ILE A 65 5.60 0.23 -11.40
CA ILE A 65 5.82 -0.73 -10.32
C ILE A 65 4.48 -1.21 -9.75
N ILE A 66 3.54 -0.29 -9.52
CA ILE A 66 2.19 -0.61 -9.05
C ILE A 66 1.52 -1.56 -10.03
N ASP A 67 1.47 -1.22 -11.31
CA ASP A 67 0.83 -2.04 -12.33
C ASP A 67 1.46 -3.43 -12.43
N GLY A 68 2.80 -3.50 -12.50
CA GLY A 68 3.51 -4.76 -12.57
C GLY A 68 3.27 -5.64 -11.33
N THR A 69 3.14 -5.03 -10.16
CA THR A 69 2.81 -5.73 -8.91
C THR A 69 1.36 -6.22 -8.89
N TYR A 70 0.40 -5.40 -9.36
CA TYR A 70 -1.01 -5.80 -9.42
C TYR A 70 -1.27 -6.89 -10.45
N ASN A 71 -0.59 -6.86 -11.61
CA ASN A 71 -0.66 -7.95 -12.60
C ASN A 71 -0.23 -9.28 -11.98
N TRP A 72 0.88 -9.26 -11.21
CA TRP A 72 1.34 -10.43 -10.47
C TRP A 72 0.34 -10.88 -9.40
N MET A 73 -0.18 -9.96 -8.59
CA MET A 73 -1.18 -10.30 -7.56
C MET A 73 -2.47 -10.89 -8.15
N ARG A 74 -2.89 -10.42 -9.34
CA ARG A 74 -4.02 -10.99 -10.09
C ARG A 74 -3.74 -12.36 -10.68
N GLY A 75 -2.47 -12.75 -10.81
CA GLY A 75 -2.04 -13.97 -11.48
C GLY A 75 -1.96 -13.85 -13.00
N ASP A 76 -1.94 -12.62 -13.53
CA ASP A 76 -1.76 -12.38 -14.97
C ASP A 76 -0.32 -12.73 -15.41
N VAL A 77 0.63 -12.68 -14.47
CA VAL A 77 2.05 -13.00 -14.64
C VAL A 77 2.62 -13.72 -13.41
N ASP A 78 3.64 -14.57 -13.59
CA ASP A 78 4.22 -15.38 -12.50
C ASP A 78 5.07 -14.59 -11.49
N LYS A 79 5.57 -13.42 -11.91
CA LYS A 79 6.33 -12.47 -11.09
C LYS A 79 6.01 -11.04 -11.49
N PRO A 80 6.23 -10.04 -10.61
CA PRO A 80 5.99 -8.65 -10.97
C PRO A 80 6.77 -8.26 -12.25
N ASN A 81 6.07 -7.70 -13.23
CA ASN A 81 6.61 -7.38 -14.54
C ASN A 81 6.78 -5.87 -14.72
N TYR A 82 7.79 -5.31 -14.05
CA TYR A 82 8.24 -3.94 -14.29
C TYR A 82 9.74 -3.93 -14.59
N ALA A 83 10.15 -3.03 -15.48
CA ALA A 83 11.53 -2.76 -15.82
C ALA A 83 11.70 -1.25 -15.94
N ILE A 84 12.26 -0.64 -14.90
CA ILE A 84 12.49 0.80 -14.85
C ILE A 84 13.92 1.03 -15.28
N ASP A 85 14.11 1.59 -16.46
CA ASP A 85 15.44 1.98 -16.95
C ASP A 85 15.75 3.42 -16.55
N LEU A 86 16.64 3.57 -15.57
CA LEU A 86 17.14 4.85 -15.07
C LEU A 86 18.44 5.28 -15.79
N THR A 87 18.88 4.58 -16.84
CA THR A 87 20.12 4.89 -17.56
C THR A 87 20.08 6.30 -18.15
N SER A 88 19.00 6.67 -18.82
CA SER A 88 18.83 8.03 -19.36
C SER A 88 18.80 9.09 -18.26
N LEU A 89 18.21 8.76 -17.10
CA LEU A 89 18.14 9.64 -15.95
C LEU A 89 19.53 9.86 -15.33
N LYS A 90 20.30 8.78 -15.17
CA LYS A 90 21.69 8.80 -14.70
C LYS A 90 22.58 9.61 -15.64
N ASN A 91 22.43 9.45 -16.95
CA ASN A 91 23.15 10.23 -17.96
C ASN A 91 22.82 11.72 -17.86
N THR A 92 21.53 12.06 -17.79
CA THR A 92 21.09 13.46 -17.66
C THR A 92 21.62 14.09 -16.38
N PHE A 93 21.59 13.35 -15.27
CA PHE A 93 22.14 13.81 -13.99
C PHE A 93 23.64 14.05 -14.08
N ALA A 94 24.41 13.09 -14.63
CA ALA A 94 25.86 13.18 -14.76
C ALA A 94 26.30 14.33 -15.68
N GLU A 95 25.57 14.58 -16.77
CA GLU A 95 25.82 15.68 -17.69
C GLU A 95 25.56 17.03 -17.01
N LYS A 96 24.40 17.17 -16.35
CA LYS A 96 24.05 18.41 -15.64
C LYS A 96 24.99 18.70 -14.47
N ALA A 97 25.37 17.68 -13.70
CA ALA A 97 26.34 17.83 -12.63
C ALA A 97 27.72 18.25 -13.17
N GLY A 98 28.15 17.66 -14.30
CA GLY A 98 29.37 18.06 -15.00
C GLY A 98 29.31 19.52 -15.49
N ASN A 99 28.17 19.98 -16.01
CA ASN A 99 27.96 21.38 -16.41
C ASN A 99 28.06 22.35 -15.22
N VAL A 100 27.51 21.98 -14.06
CA VAL A 100 27.64 22.79 -12.84
C VAL A 100 29.09 22.88 -12.39
N ALA A 101 29.83 21.77 -12.40
CA ALA A 101 31.25 21.77 -12.05
C ALA A 101 32.08 22.63 -13.02
N GLU A 102 31.81 22.55 -14.32
CA GLU A 102 32.44 23.40 -15.35
C GLU A 102 32.19 24.90 -15.05
N GLN A 103 30.95 25.30 -14.79
CA GLN A 103 30.61 26.68 -14.45
C GLN A 103 31.31 27.15 -13.17
N ARG A 104 31.37 26.28 -12.15
CA ARG A 104 32.12 26.54 -10.91
C ARG A 104 33.59 26.79 -11.21
N PHE A 105 34.26 25.90 -11.96
CA PHE A 105 35.66 26.07 -12.34
C PHE A 105 35.94 27.34 -13.14
N VAL A 106 35.02 27.77 -14.01
CA VAL A 106 35.16 29.02 -14.76
C VAL A 106 35.05 30.23 -13.82
N SER A 107 34.18 30.16 -12.81
CA SER A 107 33.96 31.25 -11.84
C SER A 107 35.08 31.43 -10.81
N LEU A 108 35.90 30.39 -10.56
CA LEU A 108 36.94 30.42 -9.55
C LEU A 108 38.19 31.19 -10.03
N PRO A 109 38.82 32.00 -9.16
CA PRO A 109 40.07 32.67 -9.48
C PRO A 109 41.22 31.67 -9.60
N ILE A 110 42.27 32.05 -10.34
CA ILE A 110 43.48 31.22 -10.47
C ILE A 110 44.18 31.13 -9.11
N CYS A 111 44.54 29.92 -8.69
CA CYS A 111 45.25 29.69 -7.43
C CYS A 111 46.61 30.40 -7.39
N THR A 112 46.94 30.98 -6.25
CA THR A 112 48.30 31.49 -5.97
C THR A 112 49.27 30.32 -5.72
N ILE A 113 50.57 30.59 -5.81
CA ILE A 113 51.61 29.57 -5.56
C ILE A 113 51.54 28.98 -4.14
N THR A 114 51.11 29.77 -3.15
CA THR A 114 50.92 29.30 -1.77
C THR A 114 49.72 28.39 -1.64
N GLN A 115 48.61 28.69 -2.32
CA GLN A 115 47.43 27.82 -2.38
C GLN A 115 47.74 26.52 -3.12
N LEU A 116 48.47 26.58 -4.23
CA LEU A 116 48.83 25.40 -5.02
C LEU A 116 49.62 24.35 -4.21
N ARG A 117 50.46 24.79 -3.26
CA ARG A 117 51.21 23.90 -2.36
C ARG A 117 50.34 23.23 -1.30
N GLN A 118 49.16 23.79 -1.02
CA GLN A 118 48.19 23.23 -0.07
C GLN A 118 47.19 22.28 -0.74
N LEU A 119 47.04 22.34 -2.07
CA LEU A 119 46.28 21.36 -2.84
C LEU A 119 47.09 20.06 -2.99
N THR A 120 46.93 19.14 -2.04
CA THR A 120 47.43 17.77 -2.17
C THR A 120 46.47 16.93 -3.01
N GLY A 121 46.64 16.94 -4.34
CA GLY A 121 45.85 16.16 -5.29
C GLY A 121 44.65 16.90 -5.90
N ILE A 122 43.99 16.25 -6.88
CA ILE A 122 42.78 16.78 -7.52
C ILE A 122 41.63 16.63 -6.52
N THR A 123 41.45 17.65 -5.69
CA THR A 123 40.38 17.75 -4.71
C THR A 123 39.09 18.15 -5.42
N ASP A 124 38.00 17.49 -5.05
CA ASP A 124 36.63 17.71 -5.49
C ASP A 124 36.34 19.16 -5.97
N PRO A 125 35.91 19.37 -7.24
CA PRO A 125 35.54 20.67 -7.81
C PRO A 125 34.64 21.52 -6.93
N PHE A 126 33.79 20.85 -6.17
CA PHE A 126 32.75 21.44 -5.36
C PHE A 126 33.33 22.05 -4.06
N VAL A 127 34.51 21.60 -3.61
CA VAL A 127 35.16 22.08 -2.38
C VAL A 127 36.30 23.07 -2.65
N LEU A 128 36.72 23.22 -3.91
CA LEU A 128 37.81 24.11 -4.28
C LEU A 128 37.45 25.60 -4.15
N SER A 129 38.39 26.37 -3.58
CA SER A 129 38.30 27.83 -3.45
C SER A 129 39.02 28.58 -4.58
N CYS A 130 39.87 27.90 -5.35
CA CYS A 130 40.58 28.45 -6.50
C CYS A 130 40.83 27.37 -7.56
N ARG A 131 41.08 27.78 -8.81
CA ARG A 131 41.38 26.88 -9.93
C ARG A 131 42.90 26.82 -10.21
N PRO A 132 43.52 25.63 -10.28
CA PRO A 132 44.90 25.49 -10.73
C PRO A 132 45.12 26.06 -12.15
N PRO A 133 46.26 26.70 -12.43
CA PRO A 133 46.55 27.21 -13.76
C PRO A 133 46.76 26.05 -14.76
N GLY A 134 46.30 26.22 -16.00
CA GLY A 134 46.52 25.26 -17.09
C GLY A 134 45.61 24.03 -17.12
N ILE A 135 44.60 23.94 -16.25
CA ILE A 135 43.61 22.85 -16.30
C ILE A 135 42.73 22.96 -17.56
N ASN A 136 42.53 21.82 -18.23
CA ASN A 136 41.51 21.67 -19.26
C ASN A 136 40.15 21.41 -18.60
N ILE A 137 39.31 22.45 -18.54
CA ILE A 137 38.00 22.41 -17.88
C ILE A 137 37.06 21.38 -18.54
N ALA A 138 37.14 21.24 -19.87
CA ALA A 138 36.32 20.26 -20.60
C ALA A 138 36.73 18.81 -20.26
N ALA A 139 38.02 18.55 -20.05
CA ALA A 139 38.50 17.24 -19.62
C ALA A 139 38.06 16.92 -18.18
N GLU A 140 38.06 17.91 -17.27
CA GLU A 140 37.61 17.68 -15.88
C GLU A 140 36.08 17.48 -15.81
N LYS A 141 35.31 18.20 -16.62
CA LYS A 141 33.87 17.93 -16.79
C LYS A 141 33.63 16.49 -17.22
N GLN A 142 34.31 16.03 -18.28
CA GLN A 142 34.15 14.66 -18.78
C GLN A 142 34.48 13.64 -17.69
N LYS A 143 35.57 13.87 -16.94
CA LYS A 143 35.97 13.02 -15.82
C LYS A 143 34.92 12.95 -14.72
N ILE A 144 34.26 14.04 -14.37
CA ILE A 144 33.17 14.05 -13.38
C ILE A 144 31.96 13.28 -13.91
N THR A 145 31.59 13.49 -15.17
CA THR A 145 30.50 12.76 -15.81
C THR A 145 30.79 11.25 -15.85
N ASP A 146 32.01 10.86 -16.20
CA ASP A 146 32.46 9.46 -16.22
C ASP A 146 32.52 8.85 -14.81
N GLN A 147 32.95 9.63 -13.82
CA GLN A 147 32.94 9.22 -12.41
C GLN A 147 31.52 8.97 -11.90
N ILE A 148 30.58 9.87 -12.18
CA ILE A 148 29.17 9.68 -11.78
C ILE A 148 28.56 8.48 -12.51
N PHE A 149 28.89 8.28 -13.78
CA PHE A 149 28.40 7.15 -14.56
C PHE A 149 28.97 5.81 -14.06
N GLY A 150 30.27 5.75 -13.84
CA GLY A 150 31.00 4.56 -13.41
C GLY A 150 30.92 4.27 -11.90
N ASN A 151 30.44 5.21 -11.09
CA ASN A 151 30.28 4.99 -9.66
C ASN A 151 29.14 3.98 -9.39
N GLN A 152 29.50 2.87 -8.76
CA GLN A 152 28.57 1.82 -8.34
C GLN A 152 27.76 2.22 -7.10
N ASP A 153 28.20 3.22 -6.34
CA ASP A 153 27.46 3.73 -5.18
C ASP A 153 26.26 4.60 -5.63
N LEU A 154 26.34 5.20 -6.82
CA LEU A 154 25.29 6.02 -7.42
C LEU A 154 24.50 5.21 -8.45
N LEU A 155 23.48 4.47 -7.98
CA LEU A 155 22.64 3.58 -8.80
C LEU A 155 23.47 2.47 -9.48
N PRO A 156 23.87 1.42 -8.72
CA PRO A 156 24.68 0.31 -9.25
C PRO A 156 23.99 -0.43 -10.40
N ASP A 157 22.69 -0.64 -10.26
CA ASP A 157 21.83 -1.22 -11.29
C ASP A 157 20.86 -0.15 -11.80
N PRO A 158 21.11 0.46 -12.98
CA PRO A 158 20.20 1.48 -13.52
C PRO A 158 18.86 0.86 -13.95
N ILE A 159 18.80 -0.46 -14.15
CA ILE A 159 17.58 -1.17 -14.51
C ILE A 159 16.98 -1.81 -13.25
N ILE A 160 15.95 -1.17 -12.69
CA ILE A 160 15.22 -1.71 -11.54
C ILE A 160 14.16 -2.69 -12.04
N THR A 161 14.24 -3.93 -11.57
CA THR A 161 13.29 -5.01 -11.88
C THR A 161 12.83 -5.69 -10.59
N ALA A 162 11.86 -6.59 -10.70
CA ALA A 162 11.38 -7.36 -9.55
C ALA A 162 12.48 -8.20 -8.87
N ASP A 163 13.56 -8.52 -9.59
CA ASP A 163 14.67 -9.30 -9.07
C ASP A 163 15.71 -8.45 -8.31
N THR A 164 15.75 -7.13 -8.55
CA THR A 164 16.70 -6.21 -7.89
C THR A 164 16.16 -5.71 -6.53
N ILE A 165 14.84 -5.69 -6.33
CA ILE A 165 14.24 -5.30 -5.05
C ILE A 165 14.30 -6.47 -4.05
N LYS A 166 15.22 -6.35 -3.09
CA LYS A 166 15.45 -7.32 -2.01
C LYS A 166 14.95 -6.77 -0.68
N MET A 167 14.56 -7.67 0.22
CA MET A 167 14.11 -7.31 1.57
C MET A 167 15.33 -7.15 2.48
N SER A 168 15.35 -6.13 3.35
CA SER A 168 16.49 -5.91 4.26
C SER A 168 16.81 -7.15 5.09
N GLY A 169 18.02 -7.70 4.93
CA GLY A 169 18.50 -8.89 5.62
C GLY A 169 18.32 -10.22 4.86
N ASP A 170 17.73 -10.22 3.66
CA ASP A 170 17.61 -11.41 2.82
C ASP A 170 18.10 -11.15 1.39
N ASN A 171 18.81 -12.11 0.79
CA ASN A 171 19.34 -11.98 -0.57
C ASN A 171 18.30 -12.39 -1.65
N LYS A 172 17.08 -12.72 -1.22
CA LYS A 172 15.98 -13.13 -2.10
C LYS A 172 15.12 -11.92 -2.51
N PRO A 173 14.62 -11.91 -3.77
CA PRO A 173 13.64 -10.92 -4.20
C PRO A 173 12.37 -10.94 -3.34
N VAL A 174 11.80 -9.76 -3.06
CA VAL A 174 10.60 -9.62 -2.19
C VAL A 174 9.44 -10.51 -2.65
N TYR A 175 9.23 -10.66 -3.96
CA TYR A 175 8.14 -11.48 -4.51
C TYR A 175 8.31 -12.99 -4.21
N LYS A 176 9.55 -13.47 -4.01
CA LYS A 176 9.79 -14.88 -3.66
C LYS A 176 9.43 -15.17 -2.20
N THR A 177 9.58 -14.19 -1.32
CA THR A 177 9.17 -14.30 0.09
C THR A 177 7.66 -14.18 0.21
N LEU A 178 7.04 -13.35 -0.63
CA LEU A 178 5.59 -13.11 -0.65
C LEU A 178 4.83 -13.97 -1.68
N LYS A 179 5.31 -15.18 -2.01
CA LYS A 179 4.67 -16.07 -3.01
C LYS A 179 3.22 -16.42 -2.74
N GLN A 180 2.76 -16.32 -1.49
CA GLN A 180 1.37 -16.56 -1.10
C GLN A 180 0.45 -15.38 -1.42
N LEU A 181 1.01 -14.20 -1.69
CA LEU A 181 0.24 -12.97 -1.89
C LEU A 181 -0.68 -13.02 -3.12
N PRO A 182 -0.24 -13.49 -4.31
CA PRO A 182 -1.14 -13.61 -5.46
C PRO A 182 -2.31 -14.55 -5.20
N TRP A 183 -2.03 -15.71 -4.60
CA TRP A 183 -3.07 -16.66 -4.25
C TRP A 183 -4.08 -16.05 -3.26
N LEU A 184 -3.59 -15.37 -2.21
CA LEU A 184 -4.45 -14.71 -1.23
C LEU A 184 -5.27 -13.59 -1.87
N TYR A 185 -4.67 -12.75 -2.73
CA TYR A 185 -5.35 -11.67 -3.43
C TYR A 185 -6.48 -12.20 -4.33
N GLN A 186 -6.21 -13.23 -5.13
CA GLN A 186 -7.22 -13.87 -5.98
C GLN A 186 -8.32 -14.54 -5.17
N PHE A 187 -7.95 -15.22 -4.08
CA PHE A 187 -8.92 -15.81 -3.15
C PHE A 187 -9.82 -14.72 -2.57
N LEU A 188 -9.25 -13.65 -2.04
CA LEU A 188 -9.97 -12.51 -1.48
C LEU A 188 -10.90 -11.85 -2.52
N GLN A 189 -10.47 -11.73 -3.77
CA GLN A 189 -11.31 -11.17 -4.84
C GLN A 189 -12.51 -12.06 -5.17
N LYS A 190 -12.35 -13.38 -5.14
CA LYS A 190 -13.41 -14.36 -5.45
C LYS A 190 -14.23 -14.77 -4.23
N ALA A 191 -13.69 -14.60 -3.02
CA ALA A 191 -14.29 -15.03 -1.76
C ALA A 191 -15.71 -14.50 -1.56
N PRO A 192 -16.03 -13.21 -1.80
CA PRO A 192 -17.40 -12.72 -1.66
C PRO A 192 -18.41 -13.49 -2.52
N TRP A 193 -18.03 -13.88 -3.74
CA TRP A 193 -18.89 -14.65 -4.63
C TRP A 193 -19.02 -16.10 -4.17
N ILE A 194 -17.91 -16.75 -3.82
CA ILE A 194 -17.90 -18.14 -3.37
C ILE A 194 -18.70 -18.29 -2.08
N PHE A 195 -18.41 -17.45 -1.07
CA PHE A 195 -19.15 -17.46 0.19
C PHE A 195 -20.59 -16.99 0.03
N GLY A 196 -20.86 -16.06 -0.90
CA GLY A 196 -22.23 -15.64 -1.23
C GLY A 196 -23.07 -16.78 -1.78
N ILE A 197 -22.57 -17.52 -2.76
CA ILE A 197 -23.26 -18.69 -3.34
C ILE A 197 -23.44 -19.77 -2.28
N LEU A 198 -22.38 -20.08 -1.52
CA LEU A 198 -22.44 -21.10 -0.46
C LEU A 198 -23.47 -20.73 0.62
N ALA A 199 -23.53 -19.46 1.03
CA ALA A 199 -24.51 -18.98 1.99
C ALA A 199 -25.94 -19.15 1.49
N VAL A 200 -26.20 -18.88 0.21
CA VAL A 200 -27.53 -19.09 -0.40
C VAL A 200 -27.90 -20.58 -0.43
N LEU A 201 -26.97 -21.46 -0.84
CA LEU A 201 -27.20 -22.90 -0.86
C LEU A 201 -27.49 -23.46 0.54
N LEU A 202 -26.74 -23.03 1.55
CA LEU A 202 -26.96 -23.40 2.94
C LEU A 202 -28.32 -22.88 3.45
N ALA A 203 -28.68 -21.65 3.13
CA ALA A 203 -29.98 -21.09 3.49
C ALA A 203 -31.14 -21.92 2.88
N ILE A 204 -31.02 -22.29 1.60
CA ILE A 204 -32.00 -23.16 0.93
C ILE A 204 -32.06 -24.53 1.64
N GLY A 205 -30.92 -25.17 1.89
CA GLY A 205 -30.86 -26.45 2.58
C GLY A 205 -31.53 -26.42 3.96
N ILE A 206 -31.27 -25.38 4.76
CA ILE A 206 -31.89 -25.18 6.08
C ILE A 206 -33.41 -25.06 5.96
N VAL A 207 -33.93 -24.37 4.94
CA VAL A 207 -35.37 -24.20 4.74
C VAL A 207 -36.05 -25.51 4.35
N PHE A 208 -35.42 -26.33 3.51
CA PHE A 208 -35.99 -27.60 3.03
C PHE A 208 -35.88 -28.74 4.05
N ILE A 209 -34.81 -28.80 4.84
CA ILE A 209 -34.60 -29.86 5.85
C ILE A 209 -35.42 -29.58 7.11
N SER A 210 -35.82 -28.33 7.37
CA SER A 210 -36.55 -27.98 8.57
C SER A 210 -37.95 -28.65 8.62
N PRO A 211 -38.40 -29.13 9.80
CA PRO A 211 -39.73 -29.73 9.95
C PRO A 211 -40.88 -28.83 9.48
N SER A 212 -40.67 -27.51 9.49
CA SER A 212 -41.54 -26.58 8.81
C SER A 212 -40.73 -25.49 8.13
N ARG A 213 -41.11 -25.13 6.89
CA ARG A 213 -40.46 -24.06 6.11
C ARG A 213 -40.31 -22.76 6.92
N ARG A 214 -41.29 -22.49 7.79
CA ARG A 214 -41.30 -21.35 8.70
C ARG A 214 -40.22 -21.40 9.77
N LYS A 215 -39.99 -22.55 10.41
CA LYS A 215 -38.90 -22.72 11.39
C LYS A 215 -37.54 -22.59 10.69
N GLY A 216 -37.40 -23.11 9.47
CA GLY A 216 -36.21 -22.95 8.65
C GLY A 216 -35.90 -21.47 8.33
N LEU A 217 -36.89 -20.76 7.76
CA LEU A 217 -36.77 -19.32 7.46
C LEU A 217 -36.44 -18.49 8.71
N TYR A 218 -37.05 -18.81 9.85
CA TYR A 218 -36.74 -18.13 11.11
C TYR A 218 -35.27 -18.29 11.51
N ARG A 219 -34.71 -19.51 11.41
CA ARG A 219 -33.30 -19.76 11.72
C ARG A 219 -32.35 -19.01 10.78
N VAL A 220 -32.65 -19.01 9.48
CA VAL A 220 -31.86 -18.24 8.50
C VAL A 220 -31.90 -16.75 8.83
N ALA A 221 -33.08 -16.20 9.12
CA ALA A 221 -33.25 -14.79 9.45
C ALA A 221 -32.48 -14.38 10.72
N VAL A 222 -32.55 -15.18 11.79
CA VAL A 222 -31.77 -14.95 13.01
C VAL A 222 -30.27 -15.03 12.73
N SER A 223 -29.82 -16.01 11.94
CA SER A 223 -28.40 -16.12 11.57
C SER A 223 -27.92 -14.91 10.75
N LEU A 224 -28.72 -14.40 9.82
CA LEU A 224 -28.40 -13.17 9.06
C LEU A 224 -28.27 -11.97 10.00
N MET A 225 -29.19 -11.80 10.97
CA MET A 225 -29.08 -10.71 11.95
C MET A 225 -27.82 -10.82 12.80
N ILE A 226 -27.49 -12.01 13.32
CA ILE A 226 -26.27 -12.22 14.13
C ILE A 226 -25.02 -11.87 13.32
N ASN A 227 -24.89 -12.37 12.09
CA ASN A 227 -23.76 -12.06 11.23
C ASN A 227 -23.69 -10.57 10.86
N GLY A 228 -24.84 -9.93 10.61
CA GLY A 228 -24.91 -8.50 10.34
C GLY A 228 -24.42 -7.66 11.52
N VAL A 229 -24.81 -8.02 12.76
CA VAL A 229 -24.30 -7.37 13.97
C VAL A 229 -22.79 -7.60 14.14
N LEU A 230 -22.32 -8.82 13.90
CA LEU A 230 -20.89 -9.15 13.99
C LEU A 230 -20.05 -8.33 13.00
N PHE A 231 -20.52 -8.17 11.75
CA PHE A 231 -19.85 -7.30 10.78
C PHE A 231 -19.85 -5.84 11.22
N GLY A 232 -20.94 -5.35 11.82
CA GLY A 232 -21.00 -4.01 12.39
C GLY A 232 -19.96 -3.79 13.50
N ILE A 233 -19.82 -4.75 14.42
CA ILE A 233 -18.81 -4.72 15.49
C ILE A 233 -17.40 -4.75 14.90
N SER A 234 -17.16 -5.58 13.88
CA SER A 234 -15.83 -5.65 13.23
C SER A 234 -15.43 -4.33 12.55
N ALA A 235 -16.38 -3.65 11.91
CA ALA A 235 -16.13 -2.33 11.32
C ALA A 235 -15.79 -1.30 12.39
N LEU A 236 -16.50 -1.31 13.53
CA LEU A 236 -16.16 -0.43 14.66
C LEU A 236 -14.74 -0.69 15.18
N PHE A 237 -14.31 -1.95 15.25
CA PHE A 237 -12.96 -2.29 15.69
C PHE A 237 -11.87 -1.74 14.75
N ILE A 238 -12.10 -1.79 13.43
CA ILE A 238 -11.17 -1.21 12.44
C ILE A 238 -11.12 0.32 12.57
N ILE A 239 -12.25 0.99 12.76
CA ILE A 239 -12.29 2.45 13.02
C ILE A 239 -11.47 2.80 14.27
N ILE A 240 -11.65 2.05 15.36
CA ILE A 240 -10.89 2.26 16.60
C ILE A 240 -9.39 2.01 16.37
N ALA A 241 -9.03 0.93 15.68
CA ALA A 241 -7.65 0.58 15.39
C ALA A 241 -6.96 1.65 14.51
N THR A 242 -7.64 2.18 13.50
CA THR A 242 -7.09 3.24 12.64
C THR A 242 -6.94 4.56 13.39
N TYR A 243 -7.82 4.87 14.34
CA TYR A 243 -7.67 6.01 15.24
C TYR A 243 -6.44 5.84 16.15
N TRP A 244 -6.27 4.67 16.76
CA TRP A 244 -5.11 4.32 17.59
C TRP A 244 -3.79 4.42 16.82
N VAL A 245 -3.73 3.81 15.63
CA VAL A 245 -2.54 3.86 14.75
C VAL A 245 -2.24 5.29 14.33
N GLY A 246 -3.25 6.10 14.02
CA GLY A 246 -3.07 7.51 13.67
C GLY A 246 -2.54 8.37 14.83
N SER A 247 -2.81 7.97 16.08
CA SER A 247 -2.29 8.65 17.27
C SER A 247 -0.85 8.25 17.60
N ASN A 248 -0.45 7.02 17.25
CA ASN A 248 0.90 6.51 17.50
C ASN A 248 1.83 6.78 16.32
N LYS A 249 2.40 7.99 16.29
CA LYS A 249 3.44 8.40 15.32
C LYS A 249 4.75 7.61 15.45
N ASP A 250 4.86 6.69 16.40
CA ASP A 250 6.07 5.87 16.58
C ASP A 250 6.13 4.64 15.66
N LEU A 251 5.10 4.38 14.85
CA LEU A 251 5.06 3.17 14.01
C LEU A 251 5.98 3.25 12.77
N ILE A 252 6.46 4.44 12.40
CA ILE A 252 7.41 4.64 11.29
C ILE A 252 8.56 5.52 11.78
N LYS A 253 9.34 5.01 12.75
CA LYS A 253 10.42 5.75 13.45
C LYS A 253 11.51 6.39 12.58
N ASN A 254 11.57 6.09 11.27
CA ASN A 254 12.65 6.51 10.37
C ASN A 254 12.18 7.17 9.06
N ALA A 255 10.92 7.58 8.96
CA ALA A 255 10.40 8.31 7.81
C ALA A 255 10.32 9.82 8.08
N ASN A 256 10.43 10.63 7.02
CA ASN A 256 10.11 12.05 7.07
C ASN A 256 8.63 12.21 7.53
N PRO A 257 8.31 13.18 8.42
CA PRO A 257 6.95 13.40 8.92
C PRO A 257 5.89 13.55 7.81
N ASP A 258 6.25 14.14 6.66
CA ASP A 258 5.34 14.27 5.53
C ASP A 258 5.04 12.91 4.91
N LEU A 259 6.07 12.09 4.68
CA LEU A 259 5.93 10.72 4.17
C LEU A 259 5.17 9.83 5.16
N GLN A 260 5.35 10.06 6.45
CA GLN A 260 4.60 9.35 7.49
C GLN A 260 3.12 9.70 7.45
N SER A 261 2.78 10.99 7.39
CA SER A 261 1.39 11.45 7.32
C SER A 261 0.66 10.90 6.09
N ALA A 262 1.37 10.86 4.96
CA ALA A 262 0.96 10.21 3.74
C ALA A 262 0.66 8.72 3.94
N LEU A 263 1.60 7.94 4.45
CA LEU A 263 1.41 6.49 4.67
C LEU A 263 0.26 6.19 5.64
N ILE A 264 0.10 7.00 6.68
CA ILE A 264 -1.05 6.92 7.59
C ILE A 264 -2.35 7.23 6.84
N GLY A 265 -2.35 8.25 5.98
CA GLY A 265 -3.49 8.60 5.12
C GLY A 265 -3.89 7.46 4.19
N LEU A 266 -2.92 6.74 3.63
CA LEU A 266 -3.14 5.57 2.78
C LEU A 266 -3.79 4.44 3.60
N GLY A 267 -3.22 4.15 4.77
CA GLY A 267 -3.79 3.17 5.70
C GLY A 267 -5.24 3.48 6.07
N LYS A 268 -5.54 4.75 6.38
CA LYS A 268 -6.91 5.21 6.66
C LYS A 268 -7.83 5.09 5.45
N SER A 269 -7.38 5.42 4.24
CA SER A 269 -8.19 5.29 3.03
C SER A 269 -8.53 3.83 2.71
N ILE A 270 -7.57 2.92 2.86
CA ILE A 270 -7.79 1.47 2.71
C ILE A 270 -8.76 0.97 3.77
N ALA A 271 -8.54 1.35 5.04
CA ALA A 271 -9.41 0.94 6.13
C ALA A 271 -10.85 1.46 5.93
N ASN A 272 -11.04 2.73 5.58
CA ASN A 272 -12.35 3.30 5.28
C ASN A 272 -13.04 2.56 4.13
N SER A 273 -12.29 2.11 3.12
CA SER A 273 -12.86 1.31 2.03
C SER A 273 -13.33 -0.07 2.49
N ILE A 274 -12.60 -0.69 3.43
CA ILE A 274 -12.99 -1.97 4.05
C ILE A 274 -14.20 -1.77 4.96
N ASP A 275 -14.20 -0.72 5.78
CA ASP A 275 -15.28 -0.38 6.70
C ASP A 275 -16.58 -0.09 5.97
N ASN A 276 -16.55 0.71 4.89
CA ASN A 276 -17.74 0.97 4.09
C ASN A 276 -18.35 -0.32 3.51
N VAL A 277 -17.52 -1.27 3.10
CA VAL A 277 -17.98 -2.57 2.60
C VAL A 277 -18.59 -3.40 3.74
N LEU A 278 -17.90 -3.52 4.87
CA LEU A 278 -18.39 -4.26 6.04
C LEU A 278 -19.70 -3.67 6.60
N LEU A 279 -19.78 -2.34 6.70
CA LEU A 279 -20.99 -1.63 7.12
C LEU A 279 -22.14 -1.86 6.13
N SER A 280 -21.87 -1.82 4.84
CA SER A 280 -22.89 -2.11 3.82
C SER A 280 -23.43 -3.54 3.98
N PHE A 281 -22.56 -4.53 4.17
CA PHE A 281 -22.98 -5.92 4.44
C PHE A 281 -23.75 -6.05 5.75
N SER A 282 -23.31 -5.36 6.81
CA SER A 282 -23.99 -5.32 8.10
C SER A 282 -25.43 -4.82 7.98
N VAL A 283 -25.63 -3.67 7.33
CA VAL A 283 -26.96 -3.09 7.10
C VAL A 283 -27.83 -4.02 6.26
N VAL A 284 -27.32 -4.52 5.13
CA VAL A 284 -28.08 -5.42 4.24
C VAL A 284 -28.53 -6.67 4.98
N PHE A 285 -27.65 -7.29 5.78
CA PHE A 285 -27.96 -8.53 6.50
C PHE A 285 -28.99 -8.30 7.61
N ILE A 286 -28.88 -7.19 8.35
CA ILE A 286 -29.85 -6.83 9.39
C ILE A 286 -31.22 -6.53 8.77
N VAL A 287 -31.27 -5.76 7.69
CA VAL A 287 -32.53 -5.41 7.00
C VAL A 287 -33.20 -6.65 6.42
N LEU A 288 -32.45 -7.51 5.71
CA LEU A 288 -33.00 -8.75 5.15
C LEU A 288 -33.47 -9.71 6.25
N GLY A 289 -32.68 -9.91 7.29
CA GLY A 289 -33.06 -10.74 8.44
C GLY A 289 -34.32 -10.20 9.14
N GLY A 290 -34.36 -8.89 9.41
CA GLY A 290 -35.49 -8.21 10.03
C GLY A 290 -36.77 -8.29 9.18
N ALA A 291 -36.66 -8.08 7.86
CA ALA A 291 -37.79 -8.19 6.94
C ALA A 291 -38.37 -9.61 6.92
N VAL A 292 -37.53 -10.65 6.91
CA VAL A 292 -37.99 -12.05 6.99
C VAL A 292 -38.66 -12.33 8.34
N LEU A 293 -38.10 -11.85 9.46
CA LEU A 293 -38.74 -12.00 10.77
C LEU A 293 -40.09 -11.29 10.86
N LEU A 294 -40.20 -10.08 10.30
CA LEU A 294 -41.43 -9.31 10.28
C LEU A 294 -42.50 -9.97 9.40
N TYR A 295 -42.10 -10.46 8.22
CA TYR A 295 -42.96 -11.29 7.37
C TYR A 295 -43.48 -12.51 8.14
N LEU A 296 -42.58 -13.25 8.79
CA LEU A 296 -42.96 -14.40 9.60
C LEU A 296 -43.86 -14.03 10.79
N TYR A 297 -43.70 -12.85 11.36
CA TYR A 297 -44.55 -12.36 12.45
C TYR A 297 -45.97 -12.08 11.96
N TRP A 298 -46.13 -11.46 10.80
CA TRP A 298 -47.44 -11.18 10.19
C TRP A 298 -48.15 -12.42 9.67
N THR A 299 -47.44 -13.39 9.06
CA THR A 299 -48.08 -14.63 8.56
C THR A 299 -48.34 -15.66 9.66
N ARG A 300 -48.28 -15.27 10.94
CA ARG A 300 -48.52 -16.16 12.08
C ARG A 300 -50.02 -16.48 12.10
N PRO A 301 -50.45 -17.75 11.90
CA PRO A 301 -51.86 -18.08 11.99
C PRO A 301 -52.31 -17.70 13.40
N LYS A 302 -53.30 -16.81 13.49
CA LYS A 302 -53.99 -16.54 14.74
C LYS A 302 -54.61 -17.87 15.14
N PHE A 303 -54.02 -18.55 16.11
CA PHE A 303 -54.62 -19.74 16.71
C PHE A 303 -55.97 -19.31 17.28
N HIS A 304 -57.02 -19.44 16.47
CA HIS A 304 -58.39 -19.40 16.94
C HIS A 304 -58.54 -20.63 17.83
N ASN A 305 -58.59 -20.39 19.15
CA ASN A 305 -59.16 -21.25 20.17
C ASN A 305 -59.26 -22.74 19.78
N LEU A 306 -58.13 -23.46 19.79
CA LEU A 306 -58.22 -24.90 19.99
C LEU A 306 -58.72 -25.06 21.42
N GLN A 307 -60.03 -25.33 21.55
CA GLN A 307 -60.62 -25.76 22.80
C GLN A 307 -59.74 -26.87 23.38
N PRO A 308 -59.40 -26.83 24.68
CA PRO A 308 -58.70 -27.94 25.30
C PRO A 308 -59.54 -29.20 25.04
N GLU A 309 -58.92 -30.21 24.40
CA GLU A 309 -59.48 -31.55 24.34
C GLU A 309 -59.93 -31.91 25.75
N GLN A 310 -61.22 -32.24 25.90
CA GLN A 310 -61.72 -32.70 27.18
C GLN A 310 -60.93 -33.94 27.58
N PRO A 311 -60.50 -34.05 28.86
CA PRO A 311 -59.81 -35.23 29.33
C PRO A 311 -60.67 -36.46 29.07
N GLU A 312 -60.08 -37.43 28.38
CA GLU A 312 -60.63 -38.75 28.11
C GLU A 312 -61.18 -39.33 29.42
N GLN A 313 -62.49 -39.60 29.45
CA GLN A 313 -63.14 -40.11 30.67
C GLN A 313 -62.54 -41.46 31.06
N PRO A 314 -62.34 -41.74 32.37
CA PRO A 314 -61.82 -43.01 32.82
C PRO A 314 -62.79 -44.13 32.39
N ILE A 315 -62.26 -45.18 31.78
CA ILE A 315 -63.00 -46.40 31.47
C ILE A 315 -63.44 -47.01 32.80
N GLU A 316 -64.74 -46.95 33.09
CA GLU A 316 -65.37 -47.57 34.26
C GLU A 316 -65.26 -49.10 34.13
N GLU A 317 -64.44 -49.72 34.98
CA GLU A 317 -64.29 -51.17 35.06
C GLU A 317 -65.63 -51.82 35.46
N LEU A 318 -66.15 -52.67 34.58
CA LEU A 318 -67.35 -53.48 34.82
C LEU A 318 -67.09 -54.44 36.00
N PRO A 319 -67.98 -54.52 37.02
CA PRO A 319 -67.80 -55.47 38.10
C PRO A 319 -67.96 -56.91 37.59
N PRO A 320 -67.14 -57.87 38.08
CA PRO A 320 -67.30 -59.27 37.74
C PRO A 320 -68.61 -59.80 38.34
N ASN A 321 -69.50 -60.28 37.48
CA ASN A 321 -70.69 -61.03 37.86
C ASN A 321 -70.29 -62.36 38.53
N LEU A 322 -71.09 -62.70 39.55
CA LEU A 322 -71.23 -63.98 40.28
C LEU A 322 -70.73 -65.23 39.58
#